data_AF-A0A0E0FFD0-F1
#
_entry.id   AF-A0A0E0FFD0-F1
#
_cell.length_a   1.000
_cell.length_b   1.000
_cell.length_c   1.000
_cell.angle_alpha   90.00
_cell.angle_beta   90.00
_cell.angle_gamma   90.00
#
_symmetry.space_group_name_H-M   'P 1'
#
loop_
_entity.id
_entity.type
_entity.pdbx_description
1 polymer ?
#
loop_
_entity_poly.entity_id
_entity_poly.type
_entity_poly.pdbx_seq_one_letter_code
_entity_poly.pdbx_strand_id
1 'polypeptide(L)'
;MGYIAPELYSRNFGAISYKSDVYSFGILVLEMVSGRRNLDPSIETQHEVYFPEWIYEKVFTGQQLTVGMEMTQVEKDRVRQLAIVALWCIQWNPRNRPSTTQVVNMLTGRLQDLQMPPKPFFSSASESIP
;
A
#
# COMPACT_ATOMS: atom_id res chain seq x y z
N MET A 1 -1.08 3.98 14.68
CA MET A 1 0.26 3.48 14.31
C MET A 1 0.37 3.15 12.82
N GLY A 2 -0.31 3.88 11.92
CA GLY A 2 -0.44 3.44 10.52
C GLY A 2 0.70 3.84 9.58
N TYR A 3 1.39 4.95 9.85
CA TYR A 3 2.36 5.55 8.92
C TYR A 3 3.82 5.24 9.25
N ILE A 4 4.08 4.60 10.38
CA ILE A 4 5.45 4.43 10.87
C ILE A 4 6.01 3.14 10.27
N ALA A 5 7.15 3.27 9.60
CA ALA A 5 7.83 2.16 8.95
C ALA A 5 8.29 1.10 9.99
N PRO A 6 8.20 -0.20 9.65
CA PRO A 6 8.46 -1.29 10.60
C PRO A 6 9.89 -1.27 11.17
N GLU A 7 10.88 -0.80 10.40
CA GLU A 7 12.28 -0.67 10.84
C GLU A 7 12.50 0.38 11.94
N LEU A 8 11.56 1.30 12.15
CA LEU A 8 11.61 2.28 13.24
C LEU A 8 11.27 1.64 14.59
N TYR A 9 10.52 0.54 14.60
CA TYR A 9 10.18 -0.22 15.81
C TYR A 9 11.10 -1.40 16.05
N SER A 10 11.58 -2.04 14.98
CA SER A 10 12.45 -3.21 15.08
C SER A 10 13.49 -3.23 13.98
N ARG A 11 14.77 -3.25 14.38
CA ARG A 11 15.92 -3.35 13.47
C ARG A 11 15.95 -4.65 12.67
N ASN A 12 15.15 -5.65 13.03
CA ASN A 12 15.02 -6.90 12.27
C ASN A 12 14.43 -6.66 10.88
N PHE A 13 13.67 -5.57 10.67
CA PHE A 13 13.08 -5.23 9.38
C PHE A 13 14.06 -4.49 8.45
N GLY A 14 15.20 -4.03 8.97
CA GLY A 14 16.23 -3.35 8.18
C GLY A 14 16.81 -2.12 8.89
N ALA A 15 17.69 -1.43 8.19
CA ALA A 15 18.28 -0.18 8.66
C ALA A 15 17.34 1.01 8.38
N ILE A 16 17.23 1.91 9.35
CA ILE A 16 16.51 3.18 9.21
C ILE A 16 17.22 4.02 8.14
N SER A 17 16.44 4.56 7.21
CA SER A 17 16.93 5.40 6.11
C SER A 17 15.78 6.24 5.54
N TYR A 18 16.03 7.01 4.49
CA TYR A 18 14.99 7.75 3.75
C TYR A 18 13.85 6.83 3.22
N LYS A 19 14.06 5.51 3.18
CA LYS A 19 13.03 4.53 2.85
C LYS A 19 11.88 4.49 3.87
N SER A 20 12.11 4.94 5.09
CA SER A 20 11.06 5.09 6.10
C SER A 20 10.08 6.20 5.70
N ASP A 21 10.56 7.29 5.08
CA ASP A 21 9.70 8.34 4.54
C ASP A 21 8.90 7.86 3.33
N VAL A 22 9.51 7.03 2.48
CA VAL A 22 8.81 6.38 1.34
C VAL A 22 7.65 5.52 1.85
N TYR A 23 7.85 4.78 2.94
CA TYR A 23 6.77 4.01 3.58
C TYR A 23 5.63 4.90 4.04
N SER A 24 5.95 5.95 4.81
CA SER A 24 4.96 6.91 5.32
C SER A 24 4.17 7.55 4.17
N PHE A 25 4.86 7.94 3.09
CA PHE A 25 4.25 8.45 1.87
C PHE A 25 3.28 7.43 1.24
N GLY A 26 3.69 6.17 1.12
CA GLY A 26 2.83 5.11 0.60
C GLY A 26 1.53 4.97 1.38
N ILE A 27 1.60 4.95 2.71
CA ILE A 27 0.41 4.87 3.56
C ILE A 27 -0.49 6.10 3.38
N LEU A 28 0.06 7.31 3.29
CA LEU A 28 -0.70 8.54 3.03
C LEU A 28 -1.45 8.47 1.69
N VAL A 29 -0.79 7.98 0.63
CA VAL A 29 -1.44 7.81 -0.68
C VAL A 29 -2.56 6.79 -0.61
N LEU A 30 -2.37 5.66 0.08
CA LEU A 30 -3.43 4.66 0.29
C LEU A 30 -4.65 5.23 1.01
N GLU A 31 -4.44 6.08 2.02
CA GLU A 31 -5.51 6.79 2.71
C GLU A 31 -6.27 7.73 1.76
N MET A 32 -5.54 8.53 0.96
CA MET A 32 -6.13 9.46 0.00
C MET A 32 -6.99 8.74 -1.06
N VAL A 33 -6.48 7.65 -1.65
CA VAL A 33 -7.19 6.95 -2.74
C VAL A 33 -8.35 6.07 -2.26
N SER A 34 -8.30 5.61 -1.01
CA SER A 34 -9.41 4.85 -0.42
C SER A 34 -10.54 5.74 0.10
N GLY A 35 -10.27 7.04 0.32
CA GLY A 35 -11.20 7.96 0.95
C GLY A 35 -11.54 7.57 2.40
N ARG A 36 -10.76 6.66 3.00
CA ARG A 36 -10.92 6.15 4.36
C ARG A 36 -9.70 6.52 5.18
N ARG A 37 -9.92 6.93 6.43
CA ARG A 37 -8.81 7.19 7.36
C ARG A 37 -8.23 5.87 7.85
N ASN A 38 -6.90 5.79 7.92
CA ASN A 38 -6.17 4.59 8.38
C ASN A 38 -6.38 4.26 9.88
N LEU A 39 -7.10 5.14 10.62
CA LEU A 39 -7.42 4.98 12.04
C LEU A 39 -8.93 4.91 12.30
N ASP A 40 -9.74 4.60 11.28
CA ASP A 40 -11.19 4.50 11.46
C ASP A 40 -11.54 3.29 12.37
N PRO A 41 -12.14 3.50 13.55
CA PRO A 41 -12.53 2.42 14.48
C PRO A 41 -13.55 1.45 13.88
N SER A 42 -14.24 1.83 12.80
CA SER A 42 -15.13 0.93 12.05
C SER A 42 -14.37 -0.19 11.32
N ILE A 43 -13.04 -0.06 11.15
CA ILE A 43 -12.16 -1.09 10.59
C ILE A 43 -11.83 -2.15 11.66
N GLU A 44 -11.77 -1.79 12.95
CA GLU A 44 -11.59 -2.76 14.04
C GLU A 44 -12.82 -3.67 14.23
N THR A 45 -14.00 -3.22 13.79
CA THR A 45 -15.27 -3.96 13.95
C THR A 45 -15.67 -4.80 12.73
N GLN A 46 -15.02 -4.63 11.58
CA GLN A 46 -15.26 -5.44 10.37
C GLN A 46 -14.10 -6.40 10.12
N HIS A 47 -14.05 -7.52 10.87
CA HIS A 47 -13.20 -8.70 10.61
C HIS A 47 -11.76 -8.38 10.14
N GLU A 48 -10.83 -8.16 11.09
CA GLU A 48 -9.38 -8.52 11.06
C GLU A 48 -8.50 -8.27 9.79
N VAL A 49 -8.99 -7.68 8.70
CA VAL A 49 -8.17 -7.45 7.50
C VAL A 49 -7.44 -6.13 7.63
N TYR A 50 -6.12 -6.23 7.80
CA TYR A 50 -5.21 -5.09 7.86
C TYR A 50 -5.47 -4.13 6.68
N PHE A 51 -5.67 -2.84 6.95
CA PHE A 51 -6.12 -1.84 5.96
C PHE A 51 -5.35 -1.89 4.62
N PRO A 52 -4.01 -1.97 4.61
CA PRO A 52 -3.25 -2.15 3.38
C PRO A 52 -3.48 -3.48 2.64
N GLU A 53 -3.80 -4.56 3.34
CA GLU A 53 -4.18 -5.86 2.74
C GLU A 53 -5.53 -5.76 2.03
N TRP A 54 -6.51 -5.10 2.66
CA TRP A 54 -7.80 -4.85 2.04
C TRP A 54 -7.65 -4.07 0.72
N ILE A 55 -6.80 -3.03 0.71
CA ILE A 55 -6.53 -2.26 -0.53
C ILE A 55 -5.84 -3.14 -1.58
N TYR A 56 -4.86 -3.95 -1.18
CA TYR A 56 -4.17 -4.85 -2.10
C TYR A 56 -5.17 -5.75 -2.85
N GLU A 57 -6.08 -6.41 -2.12
CA GLU A 57 -7.09 -7.31 -2.71
C GLU A 57 -8.05 -6.55 -3.64
N LYS A 58 -8.46 -5.32 -3.28
CA LYS A 58 -9.32 -4.48 -4.13
C LYS A 58 -8.63 -4.11 -5.44
N VAL A 59 -7.38 -3.66 -5.39
CA VAL A 59 -6.59 -3.29 -6.57
C VAL A 59 -6.33 -4.50 -7.46
N PHE A 60 -6.01 -5.64 -6.84
CA PHE A 60 -5.73 -6.89 -7.54
C PHE A 60 -6.96 -7.41 -8.29
N THR A 61 -8.12 -7.43 -7.63
CA THR A 61 -9.40 -7.86 -8.23
C THR A 61 -10.03 -6.84 -9.17
N GLY A 62 -9.44 -5.63 -9.30
CA GLY A 62 -9.96 -4.56 -10.15
C GLY A 62 -11.22 -3.89 -9.60
N GLN A 63 -11.51 -4.07 -8.31
CA GLN A 63 -12.63 -3.44 -7.63
C GLN A 63 -12.34 -1.96 -7.35
N GLN A 64 -13.41 -1.15 -7.26
CA GLN A 64 -13.28 0.26 -6.91
C GLN A 64 -12.81 0.43 -5.46
N LEU A 65 -11.86 1.34 -5.24
CA LEU A 65 -11.33 1.67 -3.92
C LEU A 65 -12.25 2.63 -3.16
N THR A 66 -12.86 3.57 -3.88
CA THR A 66 -13.79 4.56 -3.35
C THR A 66 -15.22 4.20 -3.76
N VAL A 67 -16.12 4.15 -2.77
CA VAL A 67 -17.55 3.88 -2.98
C VAL A 67 -18.30 5.20 -2.93
N GLY A 68 -19.14 5.48 -3.94
CA GLY A 68 -20.05 6.63 -3.94
C GLY A 68 -19.54 7.90 -4.64
N MET A 69 -18.37 7.87 -5.28
CA MET A 69 -17.88 8.97 -6.11
C MET A 69 -17.95 8.55 -7.58
N GLU A 70 -18.66 9.32 -8.42
CA GLU A 70 -18.67 9.11 -9.86
C GLU A 70 -17.32 9.53 -10.44
N MET A 71 -16.54 8.54 -10.89
CA MET A 71 -15.25 8.76 -11.53
C MET A 71 -15.29 8.36 -13.01
N THR A 72 -14.69 9.19 -13.84
CA THR A 72 -14.34 8.86 -15.23
C THR A 72 -13.37 7.68 -15.28
N GLN A 73 -13.25 7.03 -16.44
CA GLN A 73 -12.28 5.93 -16.60
C GLN A 73 -10.83 6.40 -16.37
N VAL A 74 -10.51 7.63 -16.78
CA VAL A 74 -9.18 8.22 -16.59
C VAL A 74 -8.87 8.38 -15.10
N GLU A 75 -9.82 8.87 -14.31
CA GLU A 75 -9.65 9.00 -12.85
C GLU A 75 -9.51 7.63 -12.18
N LYS A 76 -10.30 6.64 -12.59
CA LYS A 76 -10.18 5.25 -12.10
C LYS A 76 -8.79 4.67 -12.37
N ASP A 77 -8.26 4.89 -13.57
CA ASP A 77 -6.91 4.43 -13.93
C ASP A 77 -5.84 5.16 -13.11
N ARG A 78 -6.02 6.46 -12.84
CA ARG A 78 -5.11 7.23 -11.97
C ARG A 78 -5.16 6.78 -10.52
N VAL A 79 -6.35 6.53 -9.98
CA VAL A 79 -6.54 5.97 -8.63
C VAL A 79 -5.87 4.60 -8.53
N ARG A 80 -6.03 3.74 -9.54
CA ARG A 80 -5.37 2.44 -9.59
C ARG A 80 -3.85 2.57 -9.66
N GLN A 81 -3.33 3.49 -10.49
CA GLN A 81 -1.90 3.77 -10.59
C GLN A 81 -1.32 4.21 -9.24
N LEU A 82 -1.96 5.20 -8.60
CA LEU A 82 -1.57 5.69 -7.27
C LEU A 82 -1.54 4.56 -6.24
N ALA A 83 -2.56 3.70 -6.23
CA ALA A 83 -2.63 2.58 -5.30
C ALA A 83 -1.51 1.56 -5.53
N ILE A 84 -1.20 1.19 -6.78
CA ILE A 84 -0.11 0.25 -7.09
C ILE A 84 1.24 0.83 -6.64
N VAL A 85 1.51 2.10 -6.94
CA VAL A 85 2.75 2.78 -6.51
C VAL A 85 2.85 2.84 -4.99
N ALA A 86 1.74 3.15 -4.32
CA ALA A 86 1.70 3.18 -2.87
C ALA A 86 1.94 1.80 -2.25
N LEU A 87 1.41 0.73 -2.83
CA LEU A 87 1.67 -0.65 -2.41
C LEU A 87 3.14 -1.07 -2.57
N TRP A 88 3.84 -0.53 -3.57
CA TRP A 88 5.30 -0.66 -3.69
C TRP A 88 6.04 0.10 -2.59
N CYS A 89 5.54 1.26 -2.19
CA CYS A 89 6.16 2.09 -1.16
C CYS A 89 6.07 1.48 0.24
N ILE A 90 5.03 0.69 0.53
CA ILE A 90 4.77 0.14 1.88
C ILE A 90 5.33 -1.28 2.09
N GLN A 91 6.23 -1.73 1.22
CA GLN A 91 6.87 -3.05 1.37
C GLN A 91 7.58 -3.16 2.74
N TRP A 92 7.44 -4.29 3.43
CA TRP A 92 8.02 -4.47 4.77
C TRP A 92 9.54 -4.30 4.74
N ASN A 93 10.19 -4.95 3.78
CA ASN A 93 11.63 -4.82 3.58
C ASN A 93 11.94 -3.47 2.88
N PRO A 94 12.67 -2.55 3.51
CA PRO A 94 13.02 -1.24 2.93
C PRO A 94 13.75 -1.32 1.58
N ARG A 95 14.45 -2.44 1.31
CA ARG A 95 15.16 -2.66 0.04
C ARG A 95 14.21 -2.88 -1.14
N ASN A 96 13.01 -3.39 -0.88
CA ASN A 96 12.00 -3.64 -1.91
C ASN A 96 11.19 -2.39 -2.25
N ARG A 97 11.26 -1.35 -1.41
CA ARG A 97 10.60 -0.07 -1.68
C ARG A 97 11.33 0.65 -2.82
N PRO A 98 10.63 1.34 -3.72
CA PRO A 98 11.26 2.19 -4.71
C PRO A 98 12.01 3.38 -4.07
N SER A 99 12.92 4.01 -4.81
CA SER A 99 13.42 5.35 -4.47
C SER A 99 12.37 6.42 -4.79
N THR A 100 12.45 7.60 -4.17
CA THR A 100 11.53 8.71 -4.47
C THR A 100 11.52 9.07 -5.96
N THR A 101 12.67 9.03 -6.64
CA THR A 101 12.75 9.24 -8.09
C THR A 101 11.99 8.17 -8.87
N GLN A 102 12.11 6.90 -8.48
CA GLN A 102 11.33 5.82 -9.09
C GLN A 102 9.83 6.00 -8.83
N VAL A 103 9.43 6.40 -7.61
CA VAL A 103 8.03 6.72 -7.29
C VAL A 103 7.49 7.78 -8.23
N VAL A 104 8.21 8.89 -8.41
CA VAL A 104 7.79 9.97 -9.34
C VAL A 104 7.66 9.41 -10.77
N ASN A 105 8.66 8.66 -11.26
CA ASN A 105 8.63 8.08 -12.60
C ASN A 105 7.41 7.15 -12.79
N MET A 106 7.11 6.31 -11.80
CA MET A 106 5.95 5.41 -11.82
C MET A 106 4.62 6.18 -11.83
N LEU A 107 4.54 7.32 -11.14
CA LEU A 107 3.34 8.18 -11.09
C LEU A 107 3.14 8.97 -12.39
N THR A 108 4.22 9.43 -13.02
CA THR A 108 4.15 10.16 -14.29
C THR A 108 4.08 9.24 -15.51
N GLY A 109 4.45 7.97 -15.35
CA GLY A 109 4.44 6.95 -16.39
C GLY A 109 3.05 6.41 -16.73
N ARG A 110 3.02 5.33 -17.52
CA ARG A 110 1.78 4.66 -17.93
C ARG A 110 1.41 3.57 -16.93
N LEU A 111 0.11 3.41 -16.68
CA LEU A 111 -0.41 2.36 -15.80
C LEU A 111 -0.01 0.96 -16.28
N GLN A 112 0.04 0.74 -17.60
CA GLN A 112 0.35 -0.57 -18.19
C GLN A 112 1.80 -1.02 -17.93
N ASP A 113 2.70 -0.08 -17.62
CA ASP A 113 4.09 -0.37 -17.31
C ASP A 113 4.26 -0.83 -15.85
N LEU A 114 3.22 -0.69 -15.02
CA LEU A 114 3.25 -1.05 -13.62
C LEU A 114 2.82 -2.50 -13.40
N GLN A 115 3.61 -3.20 -12.59
CA GLN A 115 3.26 -4.51 -12.07
C GLN A 115 2.81 -4.40 -10.62
N MET A 116 1.93 -5.32 -10.21
CA MET A 116 1.53 -5.43 -8.82
C MET A 116 2.75 -5.82 -7.98
N PRO A 117 3.04 -5.12 -6.86
CA PRO A 117 4.08 -5.55 -5.95
C PRO A 117 3.74 -6.92 -5.34
N PRO A 118 4.74 -7.65 -4.81
CA PRO A 118 4.45 -8.80 -3.98
C PRO A 118 3.61 -8.37 -2.77
N LYS A 119 2.75 -9.28 -2.29
CA LYS A 119 1.91 -9.03 -1.12
C LYS A 119 2.83 -8.65 0.05
N PRO A 120 2.77 -7.39 0.55
CA PRO A 120 3.71 -6.92 1.54
C PRO A 120 3.57 -7.70 2.86
N PHE A 121 2.33 -8.12 3.16
CA PHE A 121 1.92 -8.81 4.37
C PHE A 121 2.38 -10.26 4.33
N PHE A 122 3.39 -10.58 5.13
CA PHE A 122 3.63 -11.96 5.53
C PHE A 122 2.34 -12.48 6.15
N SER A 123 1.62 -13.34 5.43
CA SER A 123 0.69 -14.24 6.08
C SER A 123 1.55 -15.09 7.02
N SER A 124 1.35 -14.94 8.33
CA SER A 124 1.73 -15.99 9.27
C SER A 124 0.75 -17.17 9.08
N ALA A 125 0.75 -17.78 7.91
CA ALA A 125 0.42 -19.19 7.81
C ALA A 125 1.72 -19.91 8.11
N SER A 126 2.07 -19.99 9.39
CA SER A 126 3.02 -21.00 9.83
C SER A 126 2.43 -22.34 9.41
N GLU A 127 3.16 -23.00 8.51
CA GLU A 127 3.00 -24.39 8.13
C GLU A 127 2.69 -25.22 9.38
N SER A 128 1.67 -26.07 9.25
CA SER A 128 1.40 -27.19 10.15
C SER A 128 2.70 -27.91 10.49
N ILE A 129 3.02 -27.92 11.78
CA ILE A 129 4.09 -28.76 12.36
C ILE A 129 3.67 -30.24 12.17
N PRO A 130 4.49 -31.10 11.55
CA PRO A 130 4.37 -32.54 11.70
C PRO A 130 4.88 -33.01 13.07
#